data_AF-A0A0R2KT46-F1
#
_entry.id   AF-A0A0R2KT46-F1
#
_cell.length_a   1.000
_cell.length_b   1.000
_cell.length_c   1.000
_cell.angle_alpha   90.00
_cell.angle_beta   90.00
_cell.angle_gamma   90.00
#
_symmetry.space_group_name_H-M   'P 1'
#
loop_
_entity.id
_entity.type
_entity.pdbx_description
1 polymer ?
#
loop_
_entity_poly.entity_id
_entity_poly.type
_entity_poly.pdbx_seq_one_letter_code
_entity_poly.pdbx_strand_id
1 'polypeptide(L)'
;MLKLNTANDEKTLYRKLLVNGELDKGKKFKVKNEEIVDASDIFIDHVNRKSNSIYLTVKKHVLKDQFKKQVHNPIYDRMIKQVVKEQQHPIFVFTMFKTKNHYYAYLALNAGIYDTGTIYRYSKKDKKMSGIGQTSNDEHVVAIREITTRQYRKILMFERHEDLFTCYNSFIESVETWTKKKN
;
A
#
# COMPACT_ATOMS: atom_id res chain seq x y z
N MET A 1 4.21 -10.00 -7.24
CA MET A 1 2.91 -10.59 -7.64
C MET A 1 2.23 -11.08 -6.37
N LEU A 2 1.23 -10.36 -5.87
CA LEU A 2 0.43 -10.77 -4.70
C LEU A 2 -0.32 -12.06 -5.04
N LYS A 3 0.27 -13.21 -4.70
CA LYS A 3 -0.48 -14.46 -4.58
C LYS A 3 -1.30 -14.32 -3.31
N LEU A 4 -2.58 -13.97 -3.43
CA LEU A 4 -3.56 -14.23 -2.38
C LEU A 4 -3.74 -15.76 -2.25
N ASN A 5 -2.70 -16.47 -1.83
CA ASN A 5 -2.78 -17.84 -1.38
C ASN A 5 -3.50 -17.76 -0.03
N THR A 6 -4.81 -17.99 -0.06
CA THR A 6 -5.68 -18.10 1.13
C THR A 6 -5.33 -19.29 2.05
N ALA A 7 -4.07 -19.73 2.11
CA ALA A 7 -3.69 -20.98 2.77
C ALA A 7 -2.24 -21.08 3.31
N ASN A 8 -1.42 -20.02 3.32
CA ASN A 8 -0.17 -20.04 4.11
C ASN A 8 -0.42 -19.35 5.46
N ASP A 9 -0.98 -20.10 6.41
CA ASP A 9 -1.40 -19.61 7.72
C ASP A 9 -0.24 -19.08 8.58
N GLU A 10 1.01 -19.48 8.30
CA GLU A 10 2.18 -19.07 9.11
C GLU A 10 2.61 -17.61 8.91
N LYS A 11 2.36 -17.01 7.74
CA LYS A 11 2.80 -15.63 7.40
C LYS A 11 1.68 -14.60 7.43
N THR A 12 0.44 -15.03 7.68
CA THR A 12 -0.73 -14.14 7.68
C THR A 12 -0.99 -13.61 9.09
N LEU A 13 -0.99 -12.30 9.25
CA LEU A 13 -1.36 -11.64 10.49
C LEU A 13 -2.74 -10.98 10.39
N TYR A 14 -3.37 -10.83 11.55
CA TYR A 14 -4.62 -10.11 11.66
C TYR A 14 -4.45 -9.01 12.70
N ARG A 15 -4.77 -7.76 12.34
CA ARG A 15 -4.80 -6.64 13.29
C ARG A 15 -6.17 -5.99 13.34
N LYS A 16 -6.60 -5.51 14.51
CA LYS A 16 -7.72 -4.58 14.64
C LYS A 16 -7.17 -3.18 14.44
N LEU A 17 -7.85 -2.37 13.64
CA LEU A 17 -7.62 -0.93 13.62
C LEU A 17 -8.53 -0.26 14.65
N LEU A 18 -7.93 0.14 15.75
CA LEU A 18 -8.57 0.85 16.86
C LEU A 18 -9.05 2.23 16.40
N VAL A 19 -9.98 2.83 17.15
CA VAL A 19 -10.54 4.16 16.80
C VAL A 19 -9.48 5.27 16.85
N ASN A 20 -8.48 5.14 17.72
CA ASN A 20 -7.33 6.04 17.84
C ASN A 20 -6.27 5.85 16.73
N GLY A 21 -6.44 4.87 15.84
CA GLY A 21 -5.51 4.59 14.73
C GLY A 21 -4.44 3.55 15.03
N GLU A 22 -4.36 3.04 16.26
CA GLU A 22 -3.42 1.97 16.64
C GLU A 22 -3.85 0.59 16.13
N LEU A 23 -2.88 -0.31 16.03
CA LEU A 23 -3.08 -1.70 15.63
C LEU A 23 -2.93 -2.64 16.83
N ASP A 24 -3.98 -3.44 17.08
CA ASP A 24 -4.01 -4.49 18.12
C ASP A 24 -4.17 -5.88 17.49
N LYS A 25 -3.92 -6.97 18.21
CA LYS A 25 -4.13 -8.35 17.76
C LYS A 25 -5.59 -8.57 17.31
N GLY A 26 -5.75 -8.97 16.04
CA GLY A 26 -7.02 -9.28 15.40
C GLY A 26 -7.36 -10.76 15.44
N LYS A 27 -8.63 -11.06 15.09
CA LYS A 27 -9.10 -12.43 14.85
C LYS A 27 -9.09 -12.70 13.34
N LYS A 28 -8.81 -13.96 12.96
CA LYS A 28 -8.90 -14.45 11.58
C LYS A 28 -10.28 -14.14 10.99
N PHE A 29 -10.31 -13.75 9.72
CA PHE A 29 -11.56 -13.53 8.98
C PHE A 29 -11.44 -14.01 7.53
N LYS A 30 -12.59 -14.36 6.94
CA LYS A 30 -12.67 -14.66 5.50
C LYS A 30 -12.69 -13.35 4.72
N VAL A 31 -11.80 -13.22 3.72
CA VAL A 31 -11.76 -12.06 2.82
C VAL A 31 -13.12 -11.89 2.14
N LYS A 32 -13.69 -10.70 2.25
CA LYS A 32 -15.00 -10.31 1.67
C LYS A 32 -14.95 -8.94 0.97
N ASN A 33 -13.74 -8.47 0.65
CA ASN A 33 -13.59 -7.25 -0.13
C ASN A 33 -14.22 -7.45 -1.51
N GLU A 34 -14.92 -6.43 -1.99
CA GLU A 34 -15.52 -6.45 -3.33
C GLU A 34 -14.41 -6.37 -4.38
N GLU A 35 -13.48 -5.43 -4.18
CA GLU A 35 -12.35 -5.19 -5.08
C GLU A 35 -11.09 -5.00 -4.22
N ILE A 36 -10.00 -5.63 -4.65
CA ILE A 36 -8.63 -5.41 -4.18
C ILE A 36 -7.80 -5.18 -5.42
N VAL A 37 -7.16 -4.02 -5.52
CA VAL A 37 -6.39 -3.59 -6.68
C VAL A 37 -4.99 -3.21 -6.22
N ASP A 38 -4.00 -4.02 -6.60
CA ASP A 38 -2.59 -3.64 -6.50
C ASP A 38 -2.25 -2.75 -7.70
N ALA A 39 -1.77 -1.56 -7.41
CA ALA A 39 -1.40 -0.54 -8.39
C ALA A 39 0.05 -0.07 -8.16
N SER A 40 0.88 -0.87 -7.48
CA SER A 40 2.25 -0.48 -7.15
C SER A 40 3.10 -0.23 -8.39
N ASP A 41 2.86 -0.99 -9.47
CA ASP A 41 3.70 -0.96 -10.68
C ASP A 41 3.37 0.19 -11.66
N ILE A 42 2.32 0.98 -11.41
CA ILE A 42 1.87 2.02 -12.35
C ILE A 42 2.66 3.33 -12.19
N PHE A 43 3.35 3.50 -11.08
CA PHE A 43 4.10 4.72 -10.76
C PHE A 43 5.46 4.71 -11.45
N ILE A 44 5.88 5.89 -11.91
CA ILE A 44 7.22 6.15 -12.41
C ILE A 44 7.82 7.29 -11.59
N ASP A 45 8.97 7.01 -10.99
CA ASP A 45 9.72 7.98 -10.20
C ASP A 45 10.60 8.84 -11.10
N HIS A 46 10.66 10.13 -10.81
CA HIS A 46 11.53 11.08 -11.49
C HIS A 46 12.34 11.87 -10.49
N VAL A 47 13.63 12.04 -10.77
CA VAL A 47 14.53 12.87 -9.95
C VAL A 47 14.66 14.25 -10.57
N ASN A 48 14.18 15.27 -9.86
CA ASN A 48 14.47 16.65 -10.19
C ASN A 48 15.84 17.04 -9.64
N ARG A 49 16.85 17.03 -10.52
CA ARG A 49 18.24 17.37 -10.16
C ARG A 49 18.45 18.81 -9.69
N LYS A 50 17.53 19.74 -10.02
CA LYS A 50 17.67 21.16 -9.62
C LYS A 50 17.22 21.39 -8.18
N SER A 51 16.15 20.73 -7.76
CA SER A 51 15.59 20.83 -6.40
C SER A 51 15.98 19.67 -5.49
N ASN A 52 16.72 18.69 -6.01
CA ASN A 52 17.02 17.42 -5.36
C ASN A 52 15.76 16.73 -4.79
N SER A 53 14.66 16.77 -5.54
CA SER A 53 13.36 16.22 -5.11
C SER A 53 12.90 15.11 -6.04
N ILE A 54 12.17 14.15 -5.50
CA ILE A 54 11.49 13.11 -6.29
C ILE A 54 10.06 13.57 -6.57
N TYR A 55 9.58 13.33 -7.79
CA TYR A 55 8.16 13.45 -8.13
C TYR A 55 7.70 12.22 -8.89
N LEU A 56 6.40 11.93 -8.80
CA LEU A 56 5.79 10.76 -9.40
C LEU A 56 5.03 11.12 -10.67
N THR A 57 4.96 10.16 -11.59
CA THR A 57 4.00 10.15 -12.70
C THR A 57 3.38 8.77 -12.83
N VAL A 58 2.37 8.62 -13.69
CA VAL A 58 1.66 7.35 -13.88
C VAL A 58 1.78 6.93 -15.32
N LYS A 59 2.23 5.69 -15.56
CA LYS A 59 2.23 5.09 -16.90
C LYS A 59 0.81 4.71 -17.33
N LYS A 60 0.59 4.54 -18.64
CA LYS A 60 -0.68 4.00 -19.15
C LYS A 60 -0.92 2.63 -18.51
N HIS A 61 -2.06 2.47 -17.85
CA HIS A 61 -2.37 1.29 -17.07
C HIS A 61 -3.82 0.85 -17.26
N VAL A 62 -4.08 -0.41 -16.91
CA VAL A 62 -5.41 -0.98 -16.77
C VAL A 62 -5.46 -1.61 -15.39
N LEU A 63 -6.25 -1.04 -14.49
CA LEU A 63 -6.41 -1.60 -13.14
C LEU A 63 -7.11 -2.95 -13.23
N LYS A 64 -6.63 -3.90 -12.42
CA LYS A 64 -7.20 -5.24 -12.31
C LYS A 64 -7.47 -5.58 -10.85
N ASP A 65 -8.57 -6.26 -10.62
CA ASP A 65 -8.92 -6.77 -9.30
C ASP A 65 -8.15 -8.07 -8.95
N GLN A 66 -8.40 -8.61 -7.77
CA GLN A 66 -7.84 -9.87 -7.28
C GLN A 66 -8.16 -11.09 -8.16
N PHE A 67 -9.20 -11.00 -9.00
CA PHE A 67 -9.61 -12.02 -9.97
C PHE A 67 -9.10 -11.72 -11.38
N LYS A 68 -8.18 -10.76 -11.52
CA LYS A 68 -7.59 -10.28 -12.79
C LYS A 68 -8.60 -9.64 -13.74
N LYS A 69 -9.79 -9.26 -13.26
CA LYS A 69 -10.82 -8.56 -14.04
C LYS A 69 -10.50 -7.08 -14.08
N GLN A 70 -10.74 -6.47 -15.24
CA GLN A 70 -10.54 -5.03 -15.40
C GLN A 70 -11.48 -4.24 -14.51
N VAL A 71 -10.93 -3.23 -13.83
CA VAL A 71 -11.67 -2.34 -12.94
C VAL A 71 -11.77 -0.95 -13.56
N HIS A 72 -13.00 -0.48 -13.72
CA HIS A 72 -13.31 0.88 -14.15
C HIS A 72 -13.94 1.64 -12.99
N ASN A 73 -13.11 2.19 -12.10
CA ASN A 73 -13.57 2.88 -10.91
C ASN A 73 -12.95 4.28 -10.78
N PRO A 74 -13.72 5.36 -10.98
CA PRO A 74 -13.19 6.73 -10.95
C PRO A 74 -12.70 7.16 -9.56
N ILE A 75 -13.04 6.43 -8.49
CA ILE A 75 -12.50 6.69 -7.16
C ILE A 75 -11.02 6.26 -7.10
N TYR A 76 -10.66 5.13 -7.71
CA TYR A 76 -9.28 4.67 -7.76
C TYR A 76 -8.39 5.65 -8.55
N ASP A 77 -8.87 6.19 -9.66
CA ASP A 77 -8.15 7.23 -10.40
C ASP A 77 -7.86 8.48 -9.54
N ARG A 78 -8.82 8.88 -8.69
CA ARG A 78 -8.63 10.03 -7.78
C ARG A 78 -7.64 9.72 -6.68
N MET A 79 -7.67 8.50 -6.14
CA MET A 79 -6.73 8.05 -5.12
C MET A 79 -5.30 8.03 -5.69
N ILE A 80 -5.11 7.46 -6.89
CA ILE A 80 -3.83 7.46 -7.62
C ILE A 80 -3.34 8.89 -7.84
N LYS A 81 -4.20 9.79 -8.36
CA LYS A 81 -3.84 11.20 -8.58
C LYS A 81 -3.42 11.91 -7.30
N GLN A 82 -4.06 11.59 -6.18
CA GLN A 82 -3.67 12.16 -4.90
C GLN A 82 -2.28 11.65 -4.46
N VAL A 83 -1.99 10.35 -4.59
CA VAL A 83 -0.65 9.80 -4.32
C VAL A 83 0.41 10.52 -5.15
N VAL A 84 0.19 10.65 -6.46
CA VAL A 84 1.12 11.33 -7.38
C VAL A 84 1.40 12.77 -6.97
N LYS A 85 0.38 13.46 -6.47
CA LYS A 85 0.48 14.87 -6.06
C LYS A 85 1.20 15.05 -4.73
N GLU A 86 0.98 14.14 -3.79
CA GLU A 86 1.38 14.33 -2.38
C GLU A 86 2.69 13.62 -2.01
N GLN A 87 3.06 12.55 -2.71
CA GLN A 87 4.22 11.74 -2.33
C GLN A 87 5.51 12.22 -3.02
N GLN A 88 6.57 12.33 -2.22
CA GLN A 88 7.92 12.73 -2.64
C GLN A 88 8.94 11.60 -2.47
N HIS A 89 8.46 10.37 -2.31
CA HIS A 89 9.28 9.18 -2.18
C HIS A 89 8.79 8.11 -3.17
N PRO A 90 9.66 7.20 -3.62
CA PRO A 90 9.25 6.09 -4.45
C PRO A 90 8.17 5.25 -3.77
N ILE A 91 7.19 4.81 -4.55
CA ILE A 91 6.12 3.95 -4.04
C ILE A 91 6.62 2.52 -3.98
N PHE A 92 6.61 1.92 -2.79
CA PHE A 92 6.93 0.52 -2.63
C PHE A 92 5.70 -0.37 -2.85
N VAL A 93 4.63 -0.08 -2.12
CA VAL A 93 3.34 -0.78 -2.25
C VAL A 93 2.21 0.23 -2.30
N PHE A 94 1.29 0.05 -3.24
CA PHE A 94 0.03 0.76 -3.25
C PHE A 94 -1.13 -0.18 -3.60
N THR A 95 -1.90 -0.53 -2.58
CA THR A 95 -3.07 -1.42 -2.72
C THR A 95 -4.32 -0.66 -2.35
N MET A 96 -5.33 -0.71 -3.22
CA MET A 96 -6.64 -0.11 -3.00
C MET A 96 -7.67 -1.20 -2.71
N PHE A 97 -8.62 -0.88 -1.84
CA PHE A 97 -9.66 -1.80 -1.39
C PHE A 97 -11.02 -1.15 -1.51
N LYS A 98 -11.99 -1.90 -2.01
CA LYS A 98 -13.42 -1.60 -1.88
C LYS A 98 -14.06 -2.59 -0.94
N THR A 99 -14.66 -2.07 0.10
CA THR A 99 -15.59 -2.80 0.96
C THR A 99 -17.01 -2.44 0.54
N LYS A 100 -18.01 -3.08 1.14
CA LYS A 100 -19.43 -2.79 0.89
C LYS A 100 -19.77 -1.30 0.94
N ASN A 101 -19.16 -0.55 1.87
CA ASN A 101 -19.55 0.83 2.13
C ASN A 101 -18.46 1.86 1.80
N HIS A 102 -17.19 1.46 1.78
CA HIS A 102 -16.07 2.40 1.75
C HIS A 102 -14.95 1.97 0.81
N TYR A 103 -14.09 2.95 0.57
CA TYR A 103 -12.86 2.82 -0.19
C TYR A 103 -11.68 3.11 0.73
N TYR A 104 -10.67 2.26 0.64
CA TYR A 104 -9.45 2.35 1.43
C TYR A 104 -8.23 2.19 0.53
N ALA A 105 -7.10 2.69 0.99
CA ALA A 105 -5.80 2.37 0.42
C ALA A 105 -4.81 2.00 1.51
N TYR A 106 -3.84 1.20 1.13
CA TYR A 106 -2.60 1.00 1.87
C TYR A 106 -1.46 1.48 0.97
N LEU A 107 -0.61 2.33 1.52
CA LEU A 107 0.52 2.93 0.83
C LEU A 107 1.77 2.72 1.68
N ALA A 108 2.75 1.99 1.17
CA ALA A 108 4.10 1.93 1.72
C ALA A 108 5.04 2.65 0.76
N LEU A 109 5.90 3.50 1.31
CA LEU A 109 6.93 4.21 0.58
C LEU A 109 8.25 3.47 0.75
N ASN A 110 9.12 3.53 -0.26
CA ASN A 110 10.52 3.13 -0.12
C ASN A 110 11.30 4.34 0.39
N ALA A 111 11.32 4.54 1.70
CA ALA A 111 11.94 5.69 2.35
C ALA A 111 13.25 5.33 3.09
N GLY A 112 13.73 4.08 2.95
CA GLY A 112 14.95 3.59 3.56
C GLY A 112 14.70 2.97 4.93
N ILE A 113 15.21 3.58 6.02
CA ILE A 113 15.30 2.94 7.34
C ILE A 113 13.93 2.72 8.03
N TYR A 114 12.87 3.40 7.56
CA TYR A 114 11.55 3.36 8.18
C TYR A 114 10.45 3.10 7.14
N ASP A 115 10.36 1.87 6.65
CA ASP A 115 9.31 1.45 5.73
C ASP A 115 7.98 1.19 6.48
N THR A 116 7.39 2.26 7.00
CA THR A 116 6.05 2.24 7.57
C THR A 116 5.01 2.40 6.47
N GLY A 117 3.94 1.61 6.53
CA GLY A 117 2.81 1.75 5.63
C GLY A 117 1.69 2.58 6.24
N THR A 118 1.06 3.44 5.47
CA THR A 118 -0.11 4.21 5.91
C THR A 118 -1.39 3.64 5.34
N ILE A 119 -2.40 3.49 6.21
CA ILE A 119 -3.74 3.05 5.84
C ILE A 119 -4.61 4.29 5.69
N TYR A 120 -5.24 4.45 4.54
CA TYR A 120 -6.10 5.56 4.20
C TYR A 120 -7.56 5.13 4.07
N ARG A 121 -8.48 6.03 4.39
CA ARG A 121 -9.88 5.97 3.97
C ARG A 121 -10.15 7.11 3.00
N TYR A 122 -10.83 6.80 1.89
CA TYR A 122 -11.29 7.82 0.97
C TYR A 122 -12.67 8.36 1.38
N SER A 123 -12.78 9.68 1.49
CA SER A 123 -14.04 10.40 1.69
C SER A 123 -14.64 10.76 0.33
N LYS A 124 -15.79 10.17 -0.01
CA LYS A 124 -16.53 10.56 -1.23
C LYS A 124 -16.99 12.03 -1.18
N LYS A 125 -17.29 12.54 0.02
CA LYS A 125 -17.71 13.92 0.25
C LYS A 125 -16.58 14.90 -0.03
N ASP A 126 -15.43 14.66 0.60
CA ASP A 126 -14.27 15.56 0.53
C ASP A 126 -13.37 15.28 -0.67
N LYS A 127 -13.67 14.21 -1.41
CA LYS A 127 -12.93 13.69 -2.57
C LYS A 127 -11.44 13.45 -2.30
N LYS A 128 -11.07 13.15 -1.06
CA LYS A 128 -9.68 12.95 -0.62
C LYS A 128 -9.52 11.72 0.27
N MET A 129 -8.31 11.19 0.30
CA MET A 129 -7.84 10.21 1.25
C MET A 129 -7.43 10.89 2.56
N SER A 130 -7.66 10.21 3.68
CA SER A 130 -7.18 10.62 5.00
C SER A 130 -6.61 9.40 5.72
N GLY A 131 -5.42 9.57 6.31
CA GLY A 131 -4.76 8.53 7.09
C GLY A 131 -5.62 8.14 8.29
N ILE A 132 -5.74 6.84 8.53
CA ILE A 132 -6.53 6.27 9.63
C ILE A 132 -5.74 5.27 10.47
N GLY A 133 -4.49 4.99 10.11
CA GLY A 133 -3.59 4.10 10.85
C GLY A 133 -2.26 3.94 10.13
N GLN A 134 -1.27 3.43 10.86
CA GLN A 134 0.05 3.10 10.34
C GLN A 134 0.40 1.66 10.68
N THR A 135 1.24 1.04 9.84
CA THR A 135 1.72 -0.34 10.00
C THR A 135 3.18 -0.32 10.42
N SER A 136 3.61 -1.38 11.11
CA SER A 136 5.03 -1.64 11.32
C SER A 136 5.71 -2.04 10.01
N ASN A 137 7.04 -2.02 10.04
CA ASN A 137 7.88 -2.57 8.97
C ASN A 137 7.44 -4.01 8.64
N ASP A 138 7.52 -4.37 7.36
CA ASP A 138 7.24 -5.70 6.79
C ASP A 138 5.78 -6.19 6.86
N GLU A 139 4.84 -5.39 7.35
CA GLU A 139 3.41 -5.72 7.37
C GLU A 139 2.64 -5.01 6.25
N HIS A 140 2.24 -5.76 5.22
CA HIS A 140 1.45 -5.23 4.10
C HIS A 140 -0.02 -5.57 4.25
N VAL A 141 -0.90 -4.57 4.21
CA VAL A 141 -2.36 -4.83 4.24
C VAL A 141 -2.76 -5.48 2.92
N VAL A 142 -3.40 -6.65 3.01
CA VAL A 142 -3.86 -7.44 1.86
C VAL A 142 -5.38 -7.64 1.84
N ALA A 143 -6.08 -7.38 2.95
CA ALA A 143 -7.54 -7.31 2.98
C ALA A 143 -8.06 -6.47 4.15
N ILE A 144 -9.29 -5.95 4.01
CA ILE A 144 -9.93 -5.10 5.01
C ILE A 144 -11.36 -5.57 5.25
N ARG A 145 -11.70 -5.88 6.50
CA ARG A 145 -13.06 -6.14 6.96
C ARG A 145 -13.55 -5.01 7.85
N GLU A 146 -14.67 -4.40 7.46
CA GLU A 146 -15.38 -3.43 8.30
C GLU A 146 -16.10 -4.14 9.43
N ILE A 147 -15.93 -3.62 10.65
CA ILE A 147 -16.68 -4.05 11.84
C ILE A 147 -17.01 -2.82 12.65
N THR A 148 -18.27 -2.64 13.04
CA THR A 148 -18.67 -1.52 13.88
C THR A 148 -18.68 -1.96 15.34
N THR A 149 -17.66 -1.54 16.10
CA THR A 149 -17.66 -1.67 17.57
C THR A 149 -17.32 -0.33 18.22
N ARG A 150 -17.45 -0.25 19.56
CA ARG A 150 -17.03 0.93 20.32
C ARG A 150 -15.51 1.15 20.32
N GLN A 151 -14.71 0.09 20.22
CA GLN A 151 -13.26 0.14 20.42
C GLN A 151 -12.46 0.11 19.11
N TYR A 152 -12.96 -0.56 18.08
CA TYR A 152 -12.30 -0.69 16.79
C TYR A 152 -13.31 -0.70 15.64
N ARG A 153 -12.86 -0.23 14.47
CA ARG A 153 -13.73 -0.07 13.29
C ARG A 153 -13.42 -1.02 12.15
N LYS A 154 -12.26 -1.68 12.16
CA LYS A 154 -11.84 -2.62 11.12
C LYS A 154 -11.01 -3.75 11.69
N ILE A 155 -11.01 -4.87 10.98
CA ILE A 155 -9.96 -5.89 11.08
C ILE A 155 -9.25 -5.94 9.73
N LEU A 156 -7.94 -5.93 9.77
CA LEU A 156 -7.03 -5.90 8.64
C LEU A 156 -6.31 -7.23 8.58
N MET A 157 -6.16 -7.77 7.38
CA MET A 157 -5.31 -8.94 7.09
C MET A 157 -4.00 -8.44 6.53
N PHE A 158 -2.90 -8.95 7.05
CA PHE A 158 -1.57 -8.60 6.60
C PHE A 158 -0.84 -9.84 6.13
N GLU A 159 0.03 -9.64 5.15
CA GLU A 159 1.05 -10.61 4.76
C GLU A 159 2.40 -10.07 5.22
N ARG A 160 3.17 -10.89 5.94
CA ARG A 160 4.57 -10.60 6.23
C ARG A 160 5.44 -11.02 5.04
N HIS A 161 6.21 -10.09 4.50
CA HIS A 161 7.27 -10.41 3.56
C HIS A 161 8.59 -10.55 4.32
N GLU A 162 9.17 -11.76 4.35
CA GLU A 162 10.45 -12.02 5.02
C GLU A 162 11.68 -11.57 4.20
N ASP A 163 11.51 -11.26 2.91
CA ASP A 163 12.64 -11.08 1.97
C ASP A 163 12.57 -9.75 1.19
N LEU A 164 12.67 -8.61 1.90
CA LEU A 164 12.80 -7.30 1.22
C LEU A 164 14.14 -6.60 1.47
N PHE A 165 14.89 -7.02 2.50
CA PHE A 165 16.27 -6.57 2.70
C PHE A 165 17.19 -6.90 1.51
N THR A 166 16.91 -7.96 0.75
CA THR A 166 17.72 -8.39 -0.41
C THR A 166 17.54 -7.50 -1.64
N CYS A 167 16.37 -6.89 -1.87
CA CYS A 167 16.16 -5.96 -2.99
C CYS A 167 16.81 -4.59 -2.75
N TYR A 168 16.85 -4.13 -1.50
CA TYR A 168 17.47 -2.86 -1.16
C TYR A 168 19.01 -2.95 -1.16
N ASN A 169 19.58 -4.03 -0.63
CA ASN A 169 21.03 -4.26 -0.68
C ASN A 169 21.54 -4.41 -2.12
N SER A 170 20.81 -5.12 -2.99
CA SER A 170 21.20 -5.20 -4.41
C SER A 170 21.08 -3.86 -5.15
N PHE A 171 20.13 -2.99 -4.79
CA PHE A 171 20.05 -1.64 -5.35
C PHE A 171 21.19 -0.74 -4.86
N ILE A 172 21.48 -0.71 -3.56
CA ILE A 172 22.61 0.06 -3.00
C ILE A 172 23.95 -0.46 -3.54
N GLU A 173 24.17 -1.77 -3.57
CA GLU A 173 25.37 -2.36 -4.18
C GLU A 173 25.49 -2.00 -5.67
N SER A 174 24.38 -1.93 -6.41
CA SER A 174 24.40 -1.49 -7.82
C SER A 174 24.78 -0.02 -7.98
N VAL A 175 24.35 0.86 -7.06
CA VAL A 175 24.63 2.30 -7.09
C VAL A 175 26.09 2.57 -6.67
N GLU A 176 26.60 1.84 -5.68
CA GLU A 176 27.99 1.91 -5.23
C GLU A 176 28.98 1.34 -6.28
N THR A 177 28.62 0.26 -6.96
CA THR A 177 29.45 -0.28 -8.05
C THR A 177 29.46 0.61 -9.29
N TRP A 178 28.36 1.34 -9.55
CA TRP A 178 28.31 2.32 -10.65
C TRP A 178 29.14 3.57 -10.37
N THR A 179 29.15 4.05 -9.13
CA THR A 179 29.95 5.22 -8.74
C THR A 179 31.44 4.90 -8.67
N LYS A 180 31.83 3.69 -8.26
CA LYS A 180 33.24 3.24 -8.29
C LYS A 180 33.80 3.01 -9.70
N LYS A 181 32.97 2.73 -10.71
CA LYS A 181 33.41 2.57 -12.12
C LYS A 181 33.62 3.89 -12.88
N LYS A 182 33.27 5.03 -12.28
CA LYS A 182 33.34 6.37 -12.91
C LYS A 182 34.45 7.27 -12.36
N ASN A 183 35.22 6.80 -11.39
CA ASN A 183 36.47 7.40 -10.92
C ASN A 183 37.64 6.52 -11.38
#